data_AF-A0A846HBJ2-F1
#
_entry.id   AF-A0A846HBJ2-F1
#
_cell.length_a   1.000
_cell.length_b   1.000
_cell.length_c   1.000
_cell.angle_alpha   90.00
_cell.angle_beta   90.00
_cell.angle_gamma   90.00
#
_symmetry.space_group_name_H-M   'P 1'
#
loop_
_entity.id
_entity.type
_entity.pdbx_description
1 polymer ?
#
loop_
_entity_poly.entity_id
_entity_poly.type
_entity_poly.pdbx_seq_one_letter_code
_entity_poly.pdbx_strand_id
1 'polypeptide(L)'
;MDSSQQLPDEFIQLCQSVTAKRPKAVIDHILQYGFITTEELKQRYGYNHPPRAARDVREHGIPLETFRVTGTDQRKIAAYKFGDISKARFSRLSGRTGFSKLLKDELINKYGCKCFIYLEEVDKRELQIDHRVPFEVDGEPDLEPENFMLLCGSANRAKSWSCEHCENWKSIKDKSICLSCYWAYPENYTHIAMRQVRRIDLIWQGDDIENYERLKQQAARLNKEMPQFIKEIIDQQIRLNNDS
;
A
#
# COMPACT_ATOMS: atom_id res chain seq x y z
N MET A 1 31.44 -23.01 4.74
CA MET A 1 31.76 -23.01 3.31
C MET A 1 31.76 -21.56 2.86
N ASP A 2 32.91 -21.18 2.31
CA ASP A 2 33.33 -19.83 1.93
C ASP A 2 32.28 -19.07 1.11
N SER A 3 32.15 -17.77 1.33
CA SER A 3 31.41 -16.89 0.40
C SER A 3 31.73 -15.41 0.64
N SER A 4 32.99 -15.05 0.41
CA SER A 4 33.29 -13.82 -0.32
C SER A 4 32.71 -13.93 -1.74
N GLN A 5 31.39 -14.07 -1.87
CA GLN A 5 30.73 -13.89 -3.15
C GLN A 5 30.93 -12.42 -3.51
N GLN A 6 31.92 -12.15 -4.36
CA GLN A 6 32.05 -10.86 -5.01
C GLN A 6 30.70 -10.57 -5.68
N LEU A 7 30.07 -9.49 -5.23
CA LEU A 7 28.83 -9.02 -5.83
C LEU A 7 29.12 -8.71 -7.31
N PRO A 8 28.22 -9.08 -8.25
CA PRO A 8 28.42 -8.74 -9.65
C PRO A 8 28.60 -7.23 -9.85
N ASP A 9 29.48 -6.82 -10.75
CA ASP A 9 29.77 -5.41 -11.01
C ASP A 9 28.51 -4.60 -11.35
N GLU A 10 27.60 -5.17 -12.13
CA GLU A 10 26.31 -4.55 -12.47
C GLU A 10 25.45 -4.28 -11.24
N PHE A 11 25.48 -5.17 -10.25
CA PHE A 11 24.73 -4.99 -9.00
C PHE A 11 25.37 -3.92 -8.11
N ILE A 12 26.70 -3.85 -8.08
CA ILE A 12 27.43 -2.79 -7.39
C ILE A 12 27.11 -1.43 -8.03
N GLN A 13 27.11 -1.35 -9.36
CA GLN A 13 26.73 -0.14 -10.09
C GLN A 13 25.29 0.28 -9.78
N LEU A 14 24.34 -0.67 -9.73
CA LEU A 14 22.97 -0.39 -9.30
C LEU A 14 22.93 0.20 -7.89
N CYS A 15 23.65 -0.41 -6.94
CA CYS A 15 23.75 0.09 -5.57
C CYS A 15 24.32 1.53 -5.51
N GLN A 16 25.36 1.80 -6.31
CA GLN A 16 26.01 3.10 -6.38
C GLN A 16 25.17 4.17 -7.10
N SER A 17 24.24 3.77 -7.96
CA SER A 17 23.33 4.69 -8.64
C SER A 17 22.31 5.36 -7.70
N VAL A 18 22.09 4.80 -6.51
CA VAL A 18 21.14 5.33 -5.53
C VAL A 18 21.69 6.58 -4.84
N THR A 19 21.09 7.73 -5.15
CA THR A 19 21.51 9.04 -4.60
C THR A 19 20.72 9.47 -3.37
N ALA A 20 19.50 8.93 -3.18
CA ALA A 20 18.64 9.28 -2.06
C ALA A 20 19.30 8.95 -0.72
N LYS A 21 19.42 9.95 0.16
CA LYS A 21 20.22 9.90 1.40
C LYS A 21 19.93 8.69 2.28
N ARG A 22 18.64 8.38 2.51
CA ARG A 22 18.21 7.28 3.38
C ARG A 22 18.57 5.91 2.82
N PRO A 23 18.10 5.49 1.63
CA PRO A 23 18.46 4.18 1.07
C PRO A 23 19.97 4.07 0.80
N LYS A 24 20.64 5.15 0.35
CA LYS A 24 22.09 5.15 0.15
C LYS A 24 22.84 4.78 1.44
N ALA A 25 22.50 5.40 2.58
CA ALA A 25 23.14 5.09 3.86
C ALA A 25 22.98 3.62 4.27
N VAL A 26 21.82 3.01 3.97
CA VAL A 26 21.58 1.58 4.22
C VAL A 26 22.44 0.71 3.30
N ILE A 27 22.45 1.02 2.00
CA ILE A 27 23.22 0.30 0.97
C ILE A 27 24.71 0.35 1.28
N ASP A 28 25.27 1.54 1.52
CA ASP A 28 26.67 1.73 1.84
C ASP A 28 27.08 0.91 3.08
N HIS A 29 26.23 0.90 4.11
CA HIS A 29 26.48 0.13 5.32
C HIS A 29 26.49 -1.38 5.05
N ILE A 30 25.54 -1.90 4.26
CA ILE A 30 25.51 -3.32 3.92
C ILE A 30 26.71 -3.69 3.04
N LEU A 31 27.12 -2.83 2.09
CA LEU A 31 28.34 -3.05 1.29
C LEU A 31 29.59 -3.12 2.17
N GLN A 32 29.66 -2.29 3.22
CA GLN A 32 30.83 -2.22 4.10
C GLN A 32 30.86 -3.34 5.16
N TYR A 33 29.72 -3.67 5.76
CA TYR A 33 29.65 -4.53 6.96
C TYR A 33 28.87 -5.84 6.74
N GLY A 34 28.31 -6.05 5.54
CA GLY A 34 27.56 -7.25 5.15
C GLY A 34 26.08 -7.24 5.55
N PHE A 35 25.70 -6.52 6.61
CA PHE A 35 24.31 -6.31 7.02
C PHE A 35 24.19 -5.03 7.85
N ILE A 36 22.96 -4.57 8.07
CA ILE A 36 22.63 -3.45 8.95
C ILE A 36 21.47 -3.81 9.87
N THR A 37 21.59 -3.46 11.15
CA THR A 37 20.57 -3.73 12.16
C THR A 37 19.56 -2.57 12.29
N THR A 38 18.37 -2.90 12.80
CA THR A 38 17.39 -1.87 13.20
C THR A 38 17.91 -0.92 14.28
N GLU A 39 18.84 -1.38 15.10
CA GLU A 39 19.52 -0.58 16.11
C GLU A 39 20.48 0.44 15.48
N GLU A 40 21.35 0.02 14.56
CA GLU A 40 22.26 0.92 13.85
C GLU A 40 21.50 1.96 13.02
N LEU A 41 20.43 1.55 12.34
CA LEU A 41 19.55 2.48 11.62
C LEU A 41 19.04 3.61 12.52
N LYS A 42 18.69 3.29 13.77
CA LYS A 42 18.18 4.27 14.73
C LYS A 42 19.31 5.09 15.36
N GLN A 43 20.33 4.44 15.91
CA GLN A 43 21.36 5.08 16.73
C GLN A 43 22.44 5.77 15.89
N ARG A 44 22.95 5.11 14.84
CA ARG A 44 24.04 5.65 14.01
C ARG A 44 23.53 6.61 12.94
N TYR A 45 22.36 6.33 12.35
CA TYR A 45 21.83 7.08 11.21
C TYR A 45 20.61 7.96 11.54
N GLY A 46 20.06 7.87 12.76
CA GLY A 46 18.93 8.70 13.18
C GLY A 46 17.59 8.34 12.52
N TYR A 47 17.47 7.17 11.87
CA TYR A 47 16.25 6.75 11.21
C TYR A 47 15.30 6.08 12.20
N ASN A 48 14.42 6.88 12.79
CA ASN A 48 13.43 6.45 13.80
C ASN A 48 12.39 5.43 13.30
N HIS A 49 12.31 5.20 11.98
CA HIS A 49 11.47 4.16 11.39
C HIS A 49 12.31 3.18 10.54
N PRO A 50 13.11 2.29 11.18
CA PRO A 50 14.03 1.39 10.47
C PRO A 50 13.41 0.54 9.36
N PRO A 51 12.18 -0.02 9.50
CA PRO A 51 11.55 -0.76 8.41
C PRO A 51 11.33 0.08 7.15
N ARG A 52 11.15 1.41 7.29
CA ARG A 52 10.98 2.31 6.14
C ARG A 52 12.31 2.54 5.43
N ALA A 53 13.42 2.68 6.16
CA ALA A 53 14.74 2.78 5.56
C ALA A 53 15.09 1.55 4.72
N ALA A 54 14.77 0.34 5.22
CA ALA A 54 14.94 -0.89 4.45
C ALA A 54 13.94 -1.00 3.28
N ARG A 55 12.73 -0.44 3.40
CA ARG A 55 11.76 -0.39 2.31
C ARG A 55 12.23 0.48 1.15
N ASP A 56 12.79 1.67 1.43
CA ASP A 56 13.32 2.56 0.39
C ASP A 56 14.37 1.86 -0.49
N VAL A 57 15.25 1.03 0.10
CA VAL A 57 16.24 0.26 -0.67
C VAL A 57 15.56 -0.70 -1.64
N ARG A 58 14.53 -1.41 -1.18
CA ARG A 58 13.72 -2.29 -2.04
C ARG A 58 12.96 -1.52 -3.12
N GLU A 59 12.55 -0.30 -2.82
CA GLU A 59 11.89 0.59 -3.79
C GLU A 59 12.84 1.00 -4.93
N HIS A 60 14.16 1.10 -4.68
CA HIS A 60 15.20 1.24 -5.72
C HIS A 60 15.55 -0.08 -6.44
N GLY A 61 14.74 -1.12 -6.30
CA GLY A 61 14.95 -2.39 -6.98
C GLY A 61 16.05 -3.27 -6.39
N ILE A 62 16.61 -2.91 -5.22
CA ILE A 62 17.67 -3.67 -4.55
C ILE A 62 17.05 -4.65 -3.54
N PRO A 63 17.21 -5.97 -3.71
CA PRO A 63 16.57 -6.96 -2.85
C PRO A 63 17.26 -7.00 -1.48
N LEU A 64 16.47 -6.99 -0.41
CA LEU A 64 16.94 -7.17 0.96
C LEU A 64 16.26 -8.35 1.65
N GLU A 65 17.05 -9.22 2.28
CA GLU A 65 16.60 -10.27 3.18
C GLU A 65 16.53 -9.72 4.61
N THR A 66 15.45 -10.03 5.33
CA THR A 66 15.29 -9.68 6.75
C THR A 66 15.57 -10.91 7.61
N PHE A 67 16.47 -10.80 8.57
CA PHE A 67 16.78 -11.85 9.53
C PHE A 67 16.86 -11.29 10.96
N ARG A 68 17.01 -12.16 11.96
CA ARG A 68 17.05 -11.76 13.38
C ARG A 68 18.47 -11.90 13.94
N VAL A 69 18.94 -10.86 14.63
CA VAL A 69 20.20 -10.86 15.39
C VAL A 69 19.92 -10.49 16.85
N THR A 70 20.88 -10.75 17.73
CA THR A 70 20.80 -10.30 19.13
C THR A 70 21.29 -8.85 19.20
N GLY A 71 20.47 -7.94 19.70
CA GLY A 71 20.81 -6.53 19.90
C GLY A 71 21.64 -6.30 21.17
N THR A 72 22.07 -5.06 21.39
CA THR A 72 22.87 -4.71 22.58
C THR A 72 22.12 -4.95 23.90
N ASP A 73 20.78 -4.89 23.87
CA ASP A 73 19.87 -5.15 24.99
C ASP A 73 19.52 -6.64 25.17
N GLN A 74 20.25 -7.54 24.49
CA GLN A 74 20.03 -8.99 24.43
C GLN A 74 18.70 -9.44 23.80
N ARG A 75 17.89 -8.53 23.24
CA ARG A 75 16.64 -8.90 22.53
C ARG A 75 16.91 -9.24 21.07
N LYS A 76 16.06 -10.07 20.48
CA LYS A 76 16.11 -10.41 19.06
C LYS A 76 15.54 -9.29 18.20
N ILE A 77 16.41 -8.52 17.57
CA ILE A 77 16.07 -7.41 16.67
C ILE A 77 16.16 -7.83 15.20
N ALA A 78 15.52 -7.07 14.31
CA ALA A 78 15.66 -7.30 12.88
C ALA A 78 16.98 -6.71 12.34
N ALA A 79 17.54 -7.39 11.35
CA ALA A 79 18.67 -6.98 10.54
C ALA A 79 18.39 -7.24 9.06
N TYR A 80 19.07 -6.49 8.20
CA TYR A 80 18.89 -6.51 6.75
C TYR A 80 20.23 -6.74 6.06
N LYS A 81 20.26 -7.64 5.08
CA LYS A 81 21.39 -7.87 4.17
C LYS A 81 20.90 -7.96 2.73
N PHE A 82 21.78 -7.92 1.75
CA PHE A 82 21.37 -8.17 0.37
C PHE A 82 20.72 -9.55 0.24
N GLY A 83 19.59 -9.58 -0.43
CA GLY A 83 18.89 -10.81 -0.77
C GLY A 83 19.41 -11.40 -2.08
N ASP A 84 18.60 -12.27 -2.67
CA ASP A 84 18.87 -12.87 -3.97
C ASP A 84 18.97 -11.81 -5.08
N ILE A 85 20.18 -11.58 -5.59
CA ILE A 85 20.53 -10.56 -6.57
C ILE A 85 19.82 -10.80 -7.92
N SER A 86 19.47 -12.04 -8.25
CA SER A 86 18.70 -12.34 -9.47
C SER A 86 17.33 -11.67 -9.50
N LYS A 87 16.83 -11.22 -8.34
CA LYS A 87 15.57 -10.49 -8.18
C LYS A 87 15.74 -8.97 -8.25
N ALA A 88 16.95 -8.48 -8.48
CA ALA A 88 17.21 -7.05 -8.64
C ALA A 88 16.43 -6.50 -9.84
N ARG A 89 15.81 -5.33 -9.66
CA ARG A 89 15.01 -4.68 -10.70
C ARG A 89 15.77 -3.47 -11.26
N PHE A 90 16.56 -3.72 -12.28
CA PHE A 90 17.39 -2.70 -12.95
C PHE A 90 16.56 -1.58 -13.60
N SER A 91 15.27 -1.77 -13.83
CA SER A 91 14.35 -0.73 -14.34
C SER A 91 13.89 0.31 -13.30
N ARG A 92 14.17 0.12 -11.99
CA ARG A 92 13.67 0.98 -10.89
C ARG A 92 14.74 1.92 -10.31
N LEU A 93 15.46 2.62 -11.17
CA LEU A 93 16.61 3.45 -10.77
C LEU A 93 16.25 4.61 -9.83
N SER A 94 15.08 5.24 -10.02
CA SER A 94 14.70 6.48 -9.32
C SER A 94 14.06 6.30 -7.93
N GLY A 95 13.67 5.08 -7.53
CA GLY A 95 12.93 4.86 -6.28
C GLY A 95 11.55 5.56 -6.29
N ARG A 96 10.92 5.67 -5.11
CA ARG A 96 9.61 6.35 -4.96
C ARG A 96 9.79 7.86 -4.80
N THR A 97 9.06 8.65 -5.58
CA THR A 97 9.05 10.12 -5.41
C THR A 97 8.04 10.53 -4.33
N GLY A 98 8.37 11.54 -3.52
CA GLY A 98 7.42 12.12 -2.58
C GLY A 98 6.34 12.90 -3.32
N PHE A 99 5.07 12.74 -2.94
CA PHE A 99 3.97 13.44 -3.61
C PHE A 99 3.99 14.94 -3.35
N SER A 100 3.80 15.74 -4.41
CA SER A 100 3.79 17.20 -4.33
C SER A 100 2.45 17.73 -3.79
N LYS A 101 2.48 18.93 -3.22
CA LYS A 101 1.26 19.65 -2.82
C LYS A 101 0.36 19.94 -4.04
N LEU A 102 0.96 20.22 -5.20
CA LEU A 102 0.27 20.47 -6.46
C LEU A 102 -0.59 19.28 -6.88
N LEU A 103 -0.03 18.06 -6.85
CA LEU A 103 -0.77 16.84 -7.17
C LEU A 103 -1.96 16.64 -6.22
N LYS A 104 -1.80 16.98 -4.92
CA LYS A 104 -2.91 16.88 -3.95
C LYS A 104 -4.02 17.85 -4.30
N ASP A 105 -3.68 19.08 -4.64
CA ASP A 105 -4.63 20.12 -5.00
C ASP A 105 -5.35 19.79 -6.32
N GLU A 106 -4.64 19.23 -7.32
CA GLU A 106 -5.23 18.73 -8.58
C GLU A 106 -6.22 17.61 -8.35
N LEU A 107 -5.85 16.60 -7.55
CA LEU A 107 -6.75 15.49 -7.19
C LEU A 107 -8.02 16.00 -6.49
N ILE A 108 -7.89 16.95 -5.56
CA ILE A 108 -9.03 17.51 -4.84
C ILE A 108 -9.91 18.34 -5.78
N ASN A 109 -9.32 19.14 -6.66
CA ASN A 109 -10.08 19.93 -7.63
C ASN A 109 -10.87 19.03 -8.60
N LYS A 110 -10.30 17.87 -8.95
CA LYS A 110 -10.90 16.93 -9.89
C LYS A 110 -11.96 16.03 -9.27
N TYR A 111 -11.71 15.52 -8.06
CA TYR A 111 -12.53 14.45 -7.45
C TYR A 111 -13.25 14.88 -6.16
N GLY A 112 -13.00 16.10 -5.69
CA GLY A 112 -13.48 16.59 -4.40
C GLY A 112 -12.67 16.06 -3.21
N CYS A 113 -12.99 16.56 -2.03
CA CYS A 113 -12.41 16.10 -0.76
C CYS A 113 -13.07 14.79 -0.30
N LYS A 114 -12.86 13.71 -1.06
CA LYS A 114 -13.54 12.42 -0.84
C LYS A 114 -12.54 11.27 -0.74
N CYS A 115 -12.81 10.32 0.16
CA CYS A 115 -12.04 9.07 0.22
C CYS A 115 -12.51 8.14 -0.90
N PHE A 116 -11.60 7.65 -1.75
CA PHE A 116 -11.99 6.84 -2.91
C PHE A 116 -12.52 5.44 -2.55
N ILE A 117 -12.21 4.94 -1.35
CA ILE A 117 -12.64 3.61 -0.88
C ILE A 117 -14.01 3.68 -0.19
N TYR A 118 -14.17 4.64 0.74
CA TYR A 118 -15.41 4.78 1.50
C TYR A 118 -16.44 5.68 0.83
N LEU A 119 -16.00 6.43 -0.18
CA LEU A 119 -16.82 7.34 -0.97
C LEU A 119 -17.49 8.47 -0.17
N GLU A 120 -16.99 8.77 1.01
CA GLU A 120 -17.46 9.88 1.84
C GLU A 120 -16.55 11.11 1.76
N GLU A 121 -17.15 12.27 1.99
CA GLU A 121 -16.42 13.51 2.23
C GLU A 121 -15.53 13.39 3.48
N VAL A 122 -14.31 13.89 3.37
CA VAL A 122 -13.29 13.85 4.41
C VAL A 122 -12.54 15.17 4.39
N ASP A 123 -12.17 15.70 5.57
CA ASP A 123 -11.39 16.93 5.64
C ASP A 123 -10.11 16.80 4.80
N LYS A 124 -9.79 17.85 4.02
CA LYS A 124 -8.60 17.92 3.17
C LYS A 124 -7.31 17.54 3.90
N ARG A 125 -7.19 17.83 5.20
CA ARG A 125 -6.04 17.53 6.05
C ARG A 125 -5.90 16.04 6.34
N GLU A 126 -7.00 15.31 6.38
CA GLU A 126 -7.03 13.87 6.66
C GLU A 126 -6.83 13.00 5.41
N LEU A 127 -6.99 13.60 4.22
CA LEU A 127 -6.72 12.93 2.96
C LEU A 127 -5.22 12.78 2.69
N GLN A 128 -4.84 11.57 2.27
CA GLN A 128 -3.51 11.17 1.86
C GLN A 128 -3.54 10.80 0.38
N ILE A 129 -2.47 11.12 -0.35
CA ILE A 129 -2.28 10.61 -1.71
C ILE A 129 -1.69 9.21 -1.58
N ASP A 130 -2.20 8.29 -2.38
CA ASP A 130 -1.52 7.04 -2.67
C ASP A 130 -1.61 6.68 -4.15
N HIS A 131 -0.73 5.81 -4.61
CA HIS A 131 -0.82 5.25 -5.95
C HIS A 131 -2.06 4.35 -6.07
N ARG A 132 -2.77 4.39 -7.20
CA ARG A 132 -3.83 3.40 -7.47
C ARG A 132 -3.23 1.99 -7.54
N VAL A 133 -2.30 1.79 -8.47
CA VAL A 133 -1.52 0.56 -8.54
C VAL A 133 -0.29 0.71 -7.64
N PRO A 134 0.01 -0.24 -6.75
CA PRO A 134 1.16 -0.08 -5.88
C PRO A 134 2.49 0.04 -6.62
N PHE A 135 3.37 0.91 -6.09
CA PHE A 135 4.73 1.10 -6.58
C PHE A 135 5.49 -0.24 -6.68
N GLU A 136 5.31 -1.14 -5.73
CA GLU A 136 5.97 -2.44 -5.73
C GLU A 136 5.56 -3.33 -6.91
N VAL A 137 4.41 -3.08 -7.53
CA VAL A 137 3.92 -3.76 -8.74
C VAL A 137 4.37 -3.00 -9.98
N ASP A 138 4.00 -1.73 -10.12
CA ASP A 138 4.12 -0.99 -11.40
C ASP A 138 5.30 0.00 -11.46
N GLY A 139 6.02 0.21 -10.34
CA GLY A 139 7.05 1.24 -10.25
C GLY A 139 6.47 2.65 -10.03
N GLU A 140 7.26 3.67 -10.36
CA GLU A 140 6.79 5.06 -10.34
C GLU A 140 6.01 5.33 -11.64
N PRO A 141 4.72 5.66 -11.58
CA PRO A 141 3.95 6.01 -12.76
C PRO A 141 4.20 7.47 -13.17
N ASP A 142 3.72 7.85 -14.35
CA ASP A 142 3.64 9.26 -14.75
C ASP A 142 2.80 10.06 -13.74
N LEU A 143 3.15 11.33 -13.55
CA LEU A 143 2.52 12.24 -12.57
C LEU A 143 1.10 12.71 -12.97
N GLU A 144 0.36 11.87 -13.67
CA GLU A 144 -1.02 12.10 -14.06
C GLU A 144 -1.98 11.77 -12.89
N PRO A 145 -2.96 12.65 -12.56
CA PRO A 145 -3.87 12.43 -11.43
C PRO A 145 -4.58 11.07 -11.42
N GLU A 146 -4.84 10.48 -12.59
CA GLU A 146 -5.50 9.18 -12.74
C GLU A 146 -4.70 8.04 -12.13
N ASN A 147 -3.36 8.15 -12.05
CA ASN A 147 -2.50 7.13 -11.46
C ASN A 147 -2.53 7.15 -9.93
N PHE A 148 -3.19 8.14 -9.34
CA PHE A 148 -3.25 8.37 -7.90
C PHE A 148 -4.68 8.41 -7.39
N MET A 149 -4.82 8.35 -6.08
CA MET A 149 -6.11 8.40 -5.40
C MET A 149 -6.01 9.08 -4.04
N LEU A 150 -7.11 9.69 -3.62
CA LEU A 150 -7.25 10.28 -2.29
C LEU A 150 -7.84 9.25 -1.32
N LEU A 151 -7.16 9.05 -0.19
CA LEU A 151 -7.55 8.10 0.84
C LEU A 151 -7.50 8.74 2.22
N CYS A 152 -8.51 8.49 3.07
CA CYS A 152 -8.34 8.73 4.49
C CYS A 152 -7.37 7.70 5.10
N GLY A 153 -6.80 7.99 6.27
CA GLY A 153 -5.76 7.16 6.87
C GLY A 153 -6.17 5.70 7.13
N SER A 154 -7.44 5.43 7.45
CA SER A 154 -7.95 4.06 7.63
C SER A 154 -8.00 3.29 6.31
N ALA A 155 -8.52 3.90 5.25
CA ALA A 155 -8.56 3.29 3.92
C ALA A 155 -7.14 3.05 3.37
N ASN A 156 -6.21 3.99 3.55
CA ASN A 156 -4.82 3.84 3.14
C ASN A 156 -4.13 2.65 3.84
N ARG A 157 -4.34 2.50 5.15
CA ARG A 157 -3.82 1.35 5.92
C ARG A 157 -4.44 0.03 5.45
N ALA A 158 -5.75 -0.01 5.21
CA ALA A 158 -6.44 -1.21 4.74
C ALA A 158 -5.94 -1.64 3.34
N LYS A 159 -5.80 -0.69 2.42
CA LYS A 159 -5.18 -0.89 1.10
C LYS A 159 -3.78 -1.43 1.22
N SER A 160 -2.91 -0.76 2.00
CA SER A 160 -1.52 -1.18 2.20
C SER A 160 -1.42 -2.60 2.72
N TRP A 161 -2.16 -2.92 3.79
CA TRP A 161 -2.17 -4.27 4.37
C TRP A 161 -2.64 -5.32 3.37
N SER A 162 -3.76 -5.07 2.69
CA SER A 162 -4.30 -6.05 1.74
C SER A 162 -3.40 -6.23 0.53
N CYS A 163 -2.76 -5.17 0.04
CA CYS A 163 -1.82 -5.23 -1.06
C CYS A 163 -0.56 -6.00 -0.66
N GLU A 164 0.05 -5.70 0.49
CA GLU A 164 1.26 -6.39 0.98
C GLU A 164 1.05 -7.91 1.17
N HIS A 165 -0.19 -8.34 1.40
CA HIS A 165 -0.54 -9.75 1.56
C HIS A 165 -1.03 -10.43 0.27
N CYS A 166 -1.24 -9.67 -0.82
CA CYS A 166 -1.69 -10.17 -2.11
C CYS A 166 -0.57 -10.91 -2.85
N GLU A 167 -0.90 -12.00 -3.56
CA GLU A 167 0.09 -12.75 -4.34
C GLU A 167 0.69 -11.92 -5.48
N ASN A 168 -0.13 -11.05 -6.11
CA ASN A 168 0.36 -10.14 -7.14
C ASN A 168 1.44 -9.19 -6.62
N TRP A 169 1.31 -8.75 -5.37
CA TRP A 169 2.34 -7.96 -4.71
C TRP A 169 3.57 -8.80 -4.38
N LYS A 170 3.42 -10.04 -3.95
CA LYS A 170 4.56 -10.85 -3.46
C LYS A 170 5.42 -11.38 -4.61
N SER A 171 4.80 -11.84 -5.69
CA SER A 171 5.46 -12.65 -6.71
C SER A 171 5.12 -12.24 -8.16
N ILE A 172 3.83 -12.20 -8.53
CA ILE A 172 3.38 -12.11 -9.94
C ILE A 172 3.73 -10.77 -10.58
N LYS A 173 3.44 -9.66 -9.88
CA LYS A 173 3.85 -8.30 -10.25
C LYS A 173 3.28 -7.84 -11.60
N ASP A 174 2.06 -8.27 -11.90
CA ASP A 174 1.31 -7.91 -13.09
C ASP A 174 0.36 -6.73 -12.79
N LYS A 175 0.60 -5.60 -13.48
CA LYS A 175 -0.22 -4.39 -13.38
C LYS A 175 -1.70 -4.68 -13.70
N SER A 176 -1.99 -5.53 -14.68
CA SER A 176 -3.35 -5.78 -15.18
C SER A 176 -4.28 -6.34 -14.10
N ILE A 177 -3.74 -7.15 -13.19
CA ILE A 177 -4.46 -7.65 -12.01
C ILE A 177 -4.86 -6.47 -11.10
N CYS A 178 -3.97 -5.51 -10.88
CA CYS A 178 -4.30 -4.34 -10.08
C CYS A 178 -5.35 -3.44 -10.75
N LEU A 179 -5.39 -3.35 -12.08
CA LEU A 179 -6.37 -2.53 -12.80
C LEU A 179 -7.83 -2.98 -12.60
N SER A 180 -8.06 -4.23 -12.17
CA SER A 180 -9.38 -4.76 -11.84
C SER A 180 -9.58 -5.04 -10.33
N CYS A 181 -8.68 -4.51 -9.48
CA CYS A 181 -8.72 -4.68 -8.03
C CYS A 181 -9.45 -3.53 -7.33
N TYR A 182 -10.30 -3.86 -6.35
CA TYR A 182 -11.01 -2.89 -5.51
C TYR A 182 -10.11 -1.81 -4.89
N TRP A 183 -8.91 -2.20 -4.49
CA TRP A 183 -7.98 -1.27 -3.83
C TRP A 183 -7.36 -0.24 -4.78
N ALA A 184 -7.44 -0.44 -6.10
CA ALA A 184 -6.90 0.48 -7.10
C ALA A 184 -8.03 1.23 -7.84
N TYR A 185 -9.10 0.51 -8.19
CA TYR A 185 -10.24 1.01 -8.95
C TYR A 185 -11.55 0.53 -8.32
N PRO A 186 -11.92 1.02 -7.11
CA PRO A 186 -13.15 0.61 -6.41
C PRO A 186 -14.43 0.87 -7.23
N GLU A 187 -14.38 1.75 -8.21
CA GLU A 187 -15.45 2.06 -9.16
C GLU A 187 -15.70 0.96 -10.21
N ASN A 188 -14.71 0.12 -10.52
CA ASN A 188 -14.81 -0.86 -11.60
C ASN A 188 -13.94 -2.10 -11.34
N TYR A 189 -14.17 -2.77 -10.21
CA TYR A 189 -13.36 -3.91 -9.79
C TYR A 189 -14.10 -5.25 -9.93
N THR A 190 -13.30 -6.30 -10.13
CA THR A 190 -13.77 -7.69 -10.23
C THR A 190 -13.16 -8.60 -9.17
N HIS A 191 -12.30 -8.08 -8.30
CA HIS A 191 -11.78 -8.82 -7.16
C HIS A 191 -11.23 -7.90 -6.07
N ILE A 192 -10.97 -8.48 -4.90
CA ILE A 192 -10.24 -7.83 -3.81
C ILE A 192 -9.00 -8.66 -3.53
N ALA A 193 -7.82 -8.12 -3.86
CA ALA A 193 -6.54 -8.83 -3.71
C ALA A 193 -6.56 -10.26 -4.28
N MET A 194 -7.05 -10.40 -5.52
CA MET A 194 -7.24 -11.65 -6.28
C MET A 194 -8.30 -12.61 -5.72
N ARG A 195 -9.05 -12.23 -4.68
CA ARG A 195 -10.19 -13.01 -4.18
C ARG A 195 -11.47 -12.56 -4.87
N GLN A 196 -12.30 -13.52 -5.28
CA GLN A 196 -13.61 -13.28 -5.87
C GLN A 196 -14.60 -12.79 -4.81
N VAL A 197 -14.45 -11.54 -4.43
CA VAL A 197 -15.25 -10.84 -3.42
C VAL A 197 -15.77 -9.54 -4.03
N ARG A 198 -17.02 -9.19 -3.71
CA ARG A 198 -17.58 -7.86 -3.92
C ARG A 198 -17.90 -7.26 -2.57
N ARG A 199 -17.38 -6.06 -2.34
CA ARG A 199 -17.59 -5.25 -1.15
C ARG A 199 -18.23 -3.93 -1.57
N ILE A 200 -19.24 -3.53 -0.80
CA ILE A 200 -19.73 -2.15 -0.78
C ILE A 200 -19.55 -1.70 0.66
N ASP A 201 -18.93 -0.54 0.84
CA ASP A 201 -18.92 0.16 2.11
C ASP A 201 -20.05 1.19 2.09
N LEU A 202 -20.89 1.16 3.12
CA LEU A 202 -21.97 2.11 3.32
C LEU A 202 -21.66 2.88 4.60
N ILE A 203 -21.64 4.20 4.50
CA ILE A 203 -21.50 5.10 5.64
C ILE A 203 -22.71 6.01 5.64
N TRP A 204 -23.36 6.13 6.79
CA TRP A 204 -24.42 7.12 7.00
C TRP A 204 -23.83 8.24 7.85
N GLN A 205 -23.80 9.45 7.29
CA GLN A 205 -23.23 10.62 7.94
C GLN A 205 -24.13 11.84 7.75
N GLY A 206 -24.05 12.79 8.68
CA GLY A 206 -24.92 13.97 8.67
C GLY A 206 -26.40 13.56 8.66
N ASP A 207 -27.13 14.03 7.66
CA ASP A 207 -28.58 13.83 7.54
C ASP A 207 -28.95 12.36 7.26
N ASP A 208 -28.02 11.56 6.69
CA ASP A 208 -28.27 10.15 6.40
C ASP A 208 -28.33 9.26 7.66
N ILE A 209 -27.89 9.75 8.81
CA ILE A 209 -27.94 9.01 10.08
C ILE A 209 -29.38 8.62 10.43
N GLU A 210 -30.37 9.46 10.11
CA GLU A 210 -31.77 9.14 10.38
C GLU A 210 -32.24 7.92 9.58
N ASN A 211 -31.77 7.78 8.33
CA ASN A 211 -32.06 6.61 7.50
C ASN A 211 -31.48 5.33 8.12
N TYR A 212 -30.27 5.39 8.67
CA TYR A 212 -29.68 4.26 9.39
C TYR A 212 -30.49 3.85 10.63
N GLU A 213 -30.90 4.81 11.46
CA GLU A 213 -31.68 4.52 12.66
C GLU A 213 -33.06 3.90 12.32
N ARG A 214 -33.68 4.35 11.22
CA ARG A 214 -34.91 3.71 10.69
C ARG A 214 -34.65 2.27 10.25
N LEU A 215 -33.58 2.00 9.50
CA LEU A 215 -33.18 0.65 9.09
C LEU A 215 -32.92 -0.24 10.30
N LYS A 216 -32.28 0.29 11.34
CA LYS A 216 -31.94 -0.43 12.57
C LYS A 216 -33.18 -0.86 13.34
N GLN A 217 -34.16 0.02 13.46
CA GLN A 217 -35.44 -0.31 14.09
C GLN A 217 -36.18 -1.40 13.31
N GLN A 218 -36.16 -1.36 11.98
CA GLN A 218 -36.79 -2.39 11.14
C GLN A 218 -36.07 -3.74 11.27
N ALA A 219 -34.74 -3.74 11.21
CA ALA A 219 -33.93 -4.94 11.39
C ALA A 219 -34.19 -5.59 12.77
N ALA A 220 -34.29 -4.79 13.83
CA ALA A 220 -34.61 -5.26 15.18
C ALA A 220 -36.00 -5.89 15.28
N ARG A 221 -37.03 -5.27 14.67
CA ARG A 221 -38.39 -5.82 14.64
C ARG A 221 -38.47 -7.16 13.93
N LEU A 222 -37.61 -7.38 12.94
CA LEU A 222 -37.51 -8.62 12.16
C LEU A 222 -36.50 -9.61 12.74
N ASN A 223 -35.83 -9.27 13.86
CA ASN A 223 -34.75 -10.04 14.47
C ASN A 223 -33.63 -10.41 13.47
N LYS A 224 -33.18 -9.42 12.68
CA LYS A 224 -32.13 -9.57 11.68
C LYS A 224 -30.93 -8.69 11.98
N GLU A 225 -29.75 -9.22 11.65
CA GLU A 225 -28.53 -8.42 11.60
C GLU A 225 -28.59 -7.40 10.46
N MET A 226 -28.10 -6.18 10.72
CA MET A 226 -28.18 -5.07 9.77
C MET A 226 -27.64 -5.43 8.37
N PRO A 227 -26.44 -6.04 8.21
CA PRO A 227 -25.92 -6.33 6.88
C PRO A 227 -26.78 -7.34 6.11
N GLN A 228 -27.39 -8.30 6.82
CA GLN A 228 -28.28 -9.28 6.19
C GLN A 228 -29.59 -8.63 5.76
N PHE A 229 -30.15 -7.78 6.63
CA PHE A 229 -31.37 -7.04 6.32
C PHE A 229 -31.20 -6.13 5.09
N ILE A 230 -30.09 -5.40 4.99
CA ILE A 230 -29.80 -4.56 3.83
C ILE A 230 -29.70 -5.38 2.53
N LYS A 231 -29.01 -6.53 2.56
CA LYS A 231 -28.91 -7.41 1.39
C LYS A 231 -30.28 -7.89 0.92
N GLU A 232 -31.16 -8.25 1.84
CA GLU A 232 -32.52 -8.67 1.49
C GLU A 232 -33.35 -7.55 0.86
N ILE A 233 -33.23 -6.32 1.38
CA ILE A 233 -33.89 -5.14 0.76
C ILE A 233 -33.41 -4.99 -0.69
N ILE A 234 -32.09 -5.08 -0.92
CA ILE A 234 -31.51 -4.99 -2.26
C ILE A 234 -32.03 -6.12 -3.16
N ASP A 235 -32.03 -7.36 -2.68
CA ASP A 235 -32.51 -8.52 -3.44
C ASP A 235 -34.00 -8.40 -3.81
N GLN A 236 -34.82 -7.85 -2.91
CA GLN A 236 -36.24 -7.56 -3.19
C GLN A 236 -36.39 -6.52 -4.29
N GLN A 237 -35.64 -5.41 -4.23
CA GLN A 237 -35.69 -4.36 -5.25
C GLN A 237 -35.21 -4.85 -6.63
N ILE A 238 -34.16 -5.67 -6.67
CA ILE A 238 -33.68 -6.25 -7.94
C ILE A 238 -34.76 -7.14 -8.58
N ARG A 239 -35.44 -7.97 -7.80
CA ARG A 239 -36.54 -8.81 -8.31
C ARG A 239 -37.69 -7.97 -8.88
N LEU A 240 -38.13 -6.96 -8.14
CA LEU A 240 -39.21 -6.07 -8.59
C LEU A 240 -38.88 -5.39 -9.93
N ASN A 241 -37.64 -4.95 -10.11
CA ASN A 241 -37.19 -4.30 -11.34
C ASN A 241 -37.04 -5.25 -12.54
N ASN A 242 -36.78 -6.54 -12.31
CA ASN A 242 -36.67 -7.54 -13.38
C ASN A 242 -38.04 -8.07 -13.83
N ASP A 243 -39.06 -7.94 -12.98
CA ASP A 243 -40.43 -8.34 -13.27
C ASP A 243 -41.28 -7.18 -13.89
N SER A 244 -40.67 -6.01 -14.08
CA SER A 244 -41.27 -4.77 -14.65
C SER A 244 -40.78 -4.50 -16.06
#